data_AF-A0A1C4YRM4-F1
#
_entry.id   AF-A0A1C4YRM4-F1
#
_cell.length_a   1.000
_cell.length_b   1.000
_cell.length_c   1.000
_cell.angle_alpha   90.00
_cell.angle_beta   90.00
_cell.angle_gamma   90.00
#
_symmetry.space_group_name_H-M   'P 1'
#
loop_
_entity.id
_entity.type
_entity.pdbx_description
1 polymer ?
#
loop_
_entity_poly.entity_id
_entity_poly.type
_entity_poly.pdbx_seq_one_letter_code
_entity_poly.pdbx_strand_id
1 'polypeptide(L)'
;MRIRSQVMGGEQAWTRPARPRRPVRTGLLLGGLTMALCLVGVAGLGAWNAQVVLQAGGPVRETADGFFRELSAGEVDRAYDRLCDQARSRWSEVGFTGWVKTPPVVSGYEILDVSVRTKAGRPIGEVTVRVTREGGAAEERRLPVVKEDGEWRVCGDPF
;
A
#
# COMPACT_ATOMS: atom_id res chain seq x y z
N MET A 1 30.93 87.07 48.80
CA MET A 1 29.90 87.34 47.78
C MET A 1 30.07 86.31 46.65
N ARG A 2 28.98 85.59 46.34
CA ARG A 2 28.70 84.76 45.15
C ARG A 2 29.28 83.32 45.03
N ILE A 3 28.35 82.41 45.35
CA ILE A 3 28.21 80.98 45.00
C ILE A 3 28.20 80.77 43.46
N ARG A 4 28.78 79.66 42.97
CA ARG A 4 28.20 78.88 41.85
C ARG A 4 28.70 77.43 41.82
N SER A 5 27.82 76.56 42.29
CA SER A 5 27.67 75.17 41.82
C SER A 5 27.54 75.12 40.30
N GLN A 6 28.20 74.15 39.64
CA GLN A 6 27.71 73.54 38.39
C GLN A 6 28.02 72.03 38.45
N VAL A 7 26.99 71.30 38.84
CA VAL A 7 26.70 69.93 38.46
C VAL A 7 26.49 69.89 36.95
N MET A 8 26.85 68.80 36.28
CA MET A 8 26.01 68.03 35.33
C MET A 8 26.82 67.44 34.17
N GLY A 9 26.78 66.11 34.09
CA GLY A 9 26.52 65.44 32.81
C GLY A 9 27.75 65.08 31.97
N GLY A 10 28.65 64.24 32.50
CA GLY A 10 29.48 63.41 31.62
C GLY A 10 28.56 62.48 30.83
N GLU A 11 28.41 62.78 29.54
CA GLU A 11 27.52 62.11 28.60
C GLU A 11 27.72 60.60 28.65
N GLN A 12 26.69 59.86 29.04
CA GLN A 12 26.66 58.41 28.85
C GLN A 12 26.62 58.16 27.34
N ALA A 13 27.78 57.84 26.77
CA ALA A 13 27.89 57.40 25.39
C ALA A 13 26.99 56.18 25.18
N TRP A 14 25.83 56.41 24.55
CA TRP A 14 24.89 55.37 24.17
C TRP A 14 25.55 54.48 23.09
N THR A 15 26.27 53.43 23.51
CA THR A 15 26.70 52.37 22.60
C THR A 15 25.46 51.59 22.16
N ARG A 16 24.97 51.90 20.96
CA ARG A 16 23.90 51.12 20.31
C ARG A 16 24.40 49.67 20.17
N PRO A 17 23.75 48.66 20.76
CA PRO A 17 24.20 47.27 20.62
C PRO A 17 24.18 46.89 19.14
N ALA A 18 25.32 46.46 18.61
CA ALA A 18 25.40 45.94 17.27
C ALA A 18 24.46 44.74 17.16
N ARG A 19 23.37 44.87 16.39
CA ARG A 19 22.50 43.73 16.10
C ARG A 19 23.36 42.64 15.45
N PRO A 20 23.47 41.44 16.05
CA PRO A 20 24.19 40.35 15.41
C PRO A 20 23.50 40.07 14.08
N ARG A 21 24.22 40.28 12.97
CA ARG A 21 23.76 39.88 11.64
C ARG A 21 23.70 38.36 11.63
N ARG A 22 22.53 37.80 11.95
CA ARG A 22 22.29 36.36 11.83
C ARG A 22 22.62 35.95 10.39
N PRO A 23 23.43 34.91 10.15
CA PRO A 23 23.83 34.54 8.81
C PRO A 23 22.64 33.91 8.10
N VAL A 24 21.83 34.75 7.43
CA VAL A 24 20.67 34.33 6.63
C VAL A 24 21.06 33.24 5.63
N ARG A 25 22.29 33.32 5.10
CA ARG A 25 22.86 32.31 4.18
C ARG A 25 22.96 30.93 4.81
N THR A 26 23.41 30.82 6.06
CA THR A 26 23.50 29.54 6.78
C THR A 26 22.11 28.97 7.05
N GLY A 27 21.15 29.82 7.44
CA GLY A 27 19.75 29.41 7.62
C GLY A 27 19.12 28.93 6.32
N LEU A 28 19.39 29.60 5.19
CA LEU A 28 18.90 29.19 3.87
C LEU A 28 19.49 27.85 3.43
N LEU A 29 20.79 27.64 3.66
CA LEU A 29 21.48 26.38 3.33
C LEU A 29 20.96 25.22 4.16
N LEU A 30 20.81 25.40 5.48
CA LEU A 30 20.23 24.38 6.36
C LEU A 30 18.78 24.08 5.97
N GLY A 31 17.97 25.12 5.73
CA GLY A 31 16.59 24.95 5.26
C GLY A 31 16.51 24.20 3.93
N GLY A 32 17.32 24.58 2.95
CA GLY A 32 17.42 23.91 1.66
C GLY A 32 17.84 22.45 1.78
N LEU A 33 18.84 22.16 2.61
CA LEU A 33 19.30 20.78 2.86
C LEU A 33 18.20 19.93 3.51
N THR A 34 17.51 20.47 4.52
CA THR A 34 16.40 19.75 5.17
C THR A 34 15.26 19.46 4.19
N MET A 35 14.88 20.44 3.35
CA MET A 35 13.87 20.25 2.32
C MET A 35 14.31 19.20 1.30
N ALA A 36 15.55 19.27 0.82
CA ALA A 36 16.10 18.30 -0.12
C ALA A 36 16.09 16.88 0.46
N LEU A 37 16.51 16.70 1.72
CA LEU A 37 16.45 15.42 2.42
C LEU A 37 15.01 14.90 2.56
N CYS A 38 14.05 15.76 2.90
CA CYS A 38 12.64 15.39 2.94
C CYS A 38 12.14 14.92 1.58
N LEU A 39 12.46 15.65 0.50
CA LEU A 39 12.05 15.30 -0.86
C LEU A 39 12.66 13.97 -1.31
N VAL A 40 13.96 13.75 -1.04
CA VAL A 40 14.63 12.48 -1.32
C VAL A 40 14.01 11.34 -0.51
N GLY A 41 13.70 11.57 0.76
CA GLY A 41 13.05 10.57 1.62
C GLY A 41 11.66 10.17 1.11
N VAL A 42 10.82 11.14 0.77
CA VAL A 42 9.47 10.90 0.23
C VAL A 42 9.54 10.22 -1.14
N ALA A 43 10.40 10.69 -2.04
CA ALA A 43 10.57 10.09 -3.37
C ALA A 43 11.12 8.66 -3.27
N GLY A 44 12.10 8.42 -2.40
CA GLY A 44 12.67 7.10 -2.15
C GLY A 44 11.64 6.12 -1.58
N LEU A 45 10.86 6.54 -0.58
CA LEU A 45 9.79 5.72 -0.02
C LEU A 45 8.70 5.43 -1.05
N GLY A 46 8.34 6.43 -1.87
CA GLY A 46 7.37 6.27 -2.96
C GLY A 46 7.83 5.29 -4.03
N ALA A 47 9.07 5.42 -4.49
CA ALA A 47 9.65 4.51 -5.49
C ALA A 47 9.75 3.07 -4.97
N TRP A 48 10.20 2.89 -3.71
CA TRP A 48 10.23 1.59 -3.07
C TRP A 48 8.84 0.96 -2.98
N ASN A 49 7.84 1.72 -2.55
CA ASN A 49 6.46 1.23 -2.45
C ASN A 49 5.90 0.85 -3.83
N ALA A 50 6.13 1.68 -4.85
CA ALA A 50 5.71 1.40 -6.22
C ALA A 50 6.36 0.12 -6.76
N GLN A 51 7.66 -0.08 -6.51
CA GLN A 51 8.35 -1.30 -6.92
C GLN A 51 7.76 -2.56 -6.26
N VAL A 52 7.47 -2.52 -4.95
CA VAL A 52 6.83 -3.64 -4.23
C VAL A 52 5.45 -3.96 -4.80
N VAL A 53 4.66 -2.93 -5.11
CA VAL A 53 3.32 -3.07 -5.68
C VAL A 53 3.37 -3.65 -7.10
N LEU A 54 4.25 -3.13 -7.96
CA LEU A 54 4.42 -3.60 -9.34
C LEU A 54 4.92 -5.05 -9.39
N GLN A 55 5.86 -5.40 -8.53
CA GLN A 55 6.38 -6.78 -8.42
C GLN A 55 5.34 -7.77 -7.89
N ALA A 56 4.37 -7.31 -7.10
CA ALA A 56 3.30 -8.15 -6.57
C ALA A 56 2.19 -8.44 -7.59
N GLY A 57 2.00 -7.59 -8.61
CA GLY A 57 0.92 -7.74 -9.59
C GLY A 57 0.97 -9.06 -10.39
N GLY A 58 2.16 -9.49 -10.80
CA GLY A 58 2.35 -10.78 -11.50
C GLY A 58 1.96 -11.98 -10.63
N PRO A 59 2.57 -12.17 -9.46
CA PRO A 59 2.23 -13.26 -8.54
C PRO A 59 0.76 -13.27 -8.10
N VAL A 60 0.13 -12.10 -7.91
CA VAL A 60 -1.30 -12.00 -7.60
C VAL A 60 -2.15 -12.52 -8.77
N ARG A 61 -1.81 -12.10 -10.00
CA ARG A 61 -2.48 -12.59 -11.22
C ARG A 61 -2.33 -14.09 -11.37
N GLU A 62 -1.12 -14.62 -11.24
CA GLU A 62 -0.81 -16.05 -11.36
C GLU A 62 -1.55 -16.90 -10.32
N THR A 63 -1.69 -16.38 -9.10
CA THR A 63 -2.44 -17.06 -8.03
C THR A 63 -3.92 -17.18 -8.36
N ALA A 64 -4.54 -16.08 -8.81
CA ALA A 64 -5.94 -16.09 -9.21
C ALA A 64 -6.15 -16.94 -10.48
N ASP A 65 -5.25 -16.83 -11.46
CA ASP A 65 -5.29 -17.65 -12.67
C ASP A 65 -5.23 -19.14 -12.34
N GLY A 66 -4.28 -19.56 -11.51
CA GLY A 66 -4.15 -20.95 -11.08
C GLY A 66 -5.41 -21.46 -10.39
N PHE A 67 -6.01 -20.66 -9.51
CA PHE A 67 -7.26 -20.99 -8.83
C PHE A 67 -8.42 -21.24 -9.80
N PHE A 68 -8.68 -20.31 -10.72
CA PHE A 68 -9.78 -20.48 -11.68
C PHE A 68 -9.51 -21.55 -12.72
N ARG A 69 -8.25 -21.72 -13.13
CA ARG A 69 -7.84 -22.83 -14.00
C ARG A 69 -8.18 -24.16 -13.37
N GLU A 70 -7.80 -24.36 -12.11
CA GLU A 70 -8.10 -25.59 -11.36
C GLU A 70 -9.62 -25.80 -11.20
N LEU A 71 -10.38 -24.75 -10.88
CA LEU A 71 -11.85 -24.85 -10.85
C LEU A 71 -12.44 -25.27 -12.20
N SER A 72 -12.01 -24.64 -13.30
CA SER A 72 -12.49 -24.96 -14.65
C SER A 72 -12.07 -26.35 -15.13
N ALA A 73 -10.94 -26.86 -14.63
CA ALA A 73 -10.44 -28.20 -14.91
C ALA A 73 -11.08 -29.28 -14.00
N GLY A 74 -11.91 -28.87 -13.04
CA GLY A 74 -12.51 -29.77 -12.05
C GLY A 74 -11.54 -30.24 -10.96
N GLU A 75 -10.34 -29.66 -10.88
CA GLU A 75 -9.30 -29.93 -9.88
C GLU A 75 -9.59 -29.18 -8.56
N VAL A 76 -10.77 -29.39 -8.00
CA VAL A 76 -11.31 -28.61 -6.88
C VAL A 76 -10.43 -28.67 -5.63
N ASP A 77 -9.80 -29.82 -5.34
CA ASP A 77 -8.95 -29.98 -4.16
C ASP A 77 -7.70 -29.08 -4.26
N ARG A 78 -7.12 -28.94 -5.46
CA ARG A 78 -5.99 -28.01 -5.69
C ARG A 78 -6.43 -26.56 -5.57
N ALA A 79 -7.63 -26.24 -6.08
CA ALA A 79 -8.20 -24.91 -5.92
C ALA A 79 -8.42 -24.57 -4.44
N TYR A 80 -8.83 -25.54 -3.62
CA TYR A 80 -8.98 -25.38 -2.17
C TYR A 80 -7.64 -25.06 -1.48
N ASP A 81 -6.54 -25.70 -1.89
CA ASP A 81 -5.21 -25.44 -1.33
C ASP A 81 -4.71 -24.02 -1.61
N ARG A 82 -5.24 -23.33 -2.63
CA ARG A 82 -4.92 -21.92 -2.91
C ARG A 82 -5.67 -20.93 -2.03
N LEU A 83 -6.65 -21.40 -1.25
CA LEU A 83 -7.40 -20.54 -0.35
C LEU A 83 -6.54 -20.09 0.84
N CYS A 84 -6.79 -18.87 1.29
CA CYS A 84 -6.18 -18.32 2.48
C CYS A 84 -6.76 -18.93 3.75
N ASP A 85 -6.04 -18.82 4.86
CA ASP A 85 -6.46 -19.41 6.14
C ASP A 85 -7.83 -18.92 6.59
N GLN A 86 -8.14 -17.63 6.38
CA GLN A 86 -9.47 -17.08 6.68
C GLN A 86 -10.59 -17.72 5.84
N ALA A 87 -10.33 -18.04 4.57
CA ALA A 87 -11.31 -18.71 3.74
C ALA A 87 -11.45 -20.17 4.17
N ARG A 88 -10.34 -20.87 4.44
CA ARG A 88 -10.32 -22.26 4.91
C ARG A 88 -10.93 -22.43 6.31
N SER A 89 -10.90 -21.41 7.15
CA SER A 89 -11.59 -21.43 8.45
C SER A 89 -13.11 -21.32 8.32
N ARG A 90 -13.61 -20.75 7.23
CA ARG A 90 -15.05 -20.60 6.95
C ARG A 90 -15.60 -21.73 6.09
N TRP A 91 -14.76 -22.26 5.19
CA TRP A 91 -15.11 -23.30 4.24
C TRP A 91 -14.26 -24.53 4.51
N SER A 92 -14.88 -25.59 5.01
CA SER A 92 -14.24 -26.90 5.00
C SER A 92 -14.02 -27.35 3.56
N GLU A 93 -13.01 -28.19 3.33
CA GLU A 93 -12.72 -28.75 2.01
C GLU A 93 -13.95 -29.42 1.37
N VAL A 94 -14.70 -30.20 2.17
CA VAL A 94 -15.95 -30.83 1.73
C VAL A 94 -17.02 -29.79 1.40
N GLY A 95 -17.16 -28.74 2.21
CA GLY A 95 -18.14 -27.67 1.99
C GLY A 95 -17.83 -26.85 0.75
N PHE A 96 -16.57 -26.48 0.55
CA PHE A 96 -16.08 -25.84 -0.67
C PHE A 96 -16.36 -26.71 -1.88
N THR A 97 -16.00 -28.00 -1.82
CA THR A 97 -16.18 -28.95 -2.92
C THR A 97 -17.64 -29.14 -3.29
N GLY A 98 -18.53 -29.29 -2.31
CA GLY A 98 -19.97 -29.38 -2.56
C GLY A 98 -20.52 -28.11 -3.19
N TRP A 99 -20.07 -26.94 -2.72
CA TRP A 99 -20.50 -25.65 -3.26
C TRP A 99 -20.06 -25.45 -4.71
N VAL A 100 -18.77 -25.57 -5.02
CA VAL A 100 -18.26 -25.27 -6.37
C VAL A 100 -18.73 -26.27 -7.44
N LYS A 101 -19.12 -27.48 -7.03
CA LYS A 101 -19.71 -28.50 -7.91
C LYS A 101 -21.22 -28.37 -8.08
N THR A 102 -21.87 -27.44 -7.37
CA THR A 102 -23.29 -27.18 -7.53
C THR A 102 -23.52 -26.43 -8.84
N PRO A 103 -24.33 -26.96 -9.78
CA PRO A 103 -24.60 -26.28 -11.03
C PRO A 103 -25.24 -24.89 -10.83
N PRO A 104 -24.90 -23.91 -11.68
CA PRO A 104 -24.01 -24.02 -12.83
C PRO A 104 -22.53 -23.86 -12.43
N VAL A 105 -21.71 -24.87 -12.76
CA VAL A 105 -20.28 -24.91 -12.42
C VAL A 105 -19.48 -23.95 -13.30
N VAL A 106 -18.29 -23.60 -12.87
CA VAL A 106 -17.37 -22.74 -13.64
C VAL A 106 -16.87 -23.51 -14.87
N SER A 107 -17.14 -22.97 -16.06
CA SER A 107 -16.69 -23.52 -17.34
C SER A 107 -15.59 -22.68 -17.99
N GLY A 108 -15.41 -21.44 -17.55
CA GLY A 108 -14.34 -20.57 -18.03
C GLY A 108 -14.19 -19.32 -17.18
N TYR A 109 -13.12 -18.57 -17.42
CA TYR A 109 -12.85 -17.32 -16.73
C TYR A 109 -11.97 -16.39 -17.57
N GLU A 110 -12.00 -15.11 -17.24
CA GLU A 110 -11.17 -14.05 -17.83
C GLU A 110 -10.76 -13.06 -16.74
N ILE A 111 -9.46 -12.86 -16.53
CA ILE A 111 -8.96 -11.85 -15.57
C ILE A 111 -8.99 -10.48 -16.24
N LEU A 112 -9.91 -9.62 -15.79
CA LEU A 112 -10.13 -8.28 -16.34
C LEU A 112 -9.13 -7.27 -15.79
N ASP A 113 -8.90 -7.31 -14.47
CA ASP A 113 -8.07 -6.33 -13.79
C ASP A 113 -7.33 -6.96 -12.61
N VAL A 114 -6.14 -6.42 -12.31
CA VAL A 114 -5.36 -6.78 -11.14
C VAL A 114 -4.84 -5.49 -10.53
N SER A 115 -5.28 -5.22 -9.31
CA SER A 115 -4.79 -4.10 -8.52
C SER A 115 -4.08 -4.62 -7.27
N VAL A 116 -3.00 -3.94 -6.89
CA VAL A 116 -2.30 -4.23 -5.64
C VAL A 116 -2.22 -2.95 -4.83
N ARG A 117 -2.58 -3.05 -3.56
CA ARG A 117 -2.52 -1.96 -2.59
C ARG A 117 -1.79 -2.40 -1.34
N THR A 118 -1.20 -1.46 -0.61
CA THR A 118 -0.58 -1.76 0.68
C THR A 118 -1.56 -1.45 1.81
N LYS A 119 -1.78 -2.38 2.74
CA LYS A 119 -2.58 -2.17 3.97
C LYS A 119 -1.75 -2.61 5.18
N ALA A 120 -1.56 -1.71 6.14
CA ALA A 120 -0.73 -1.94 7.33
C ALA A 120 0.67 -2.51 7.00
N GLY A 121 1.32 -1.98 5.95
CA GLY A 121 2.65 -2.41 5.52
C GLY A 121 2.71 -3.72 4.73
N ARG A 122 1.58 -4.40 4.50
CA ARG A 122 1.51 -5.64 3.71
C ARG A 122 0.81 -5.41 2.37
N PRO A 123 1.32 -5.96 1.26
CA PRO A 123 0.65 -5.88 -0.02
C PRO A 123 -0.58 -6.81 -0.02
N ILE A 124 -1.69 -6.30 -0.56
CA ILE A 124 -2.95 -7.01 -0.77
C ILE A 124 -3.33 -6.81 -2.23
N GLY A 125 -3.54 -7.92 -2.93
CA GLY A 125 -4.09 -7.94 -4.27
C GLY A 125 -5.62 -7.93 -4.26
N GLU A 126 -6.20 -7.35 -5.30
CA GLU A 126 -7.60 -7.49 -5.65
C GLU A 126 -7.65 -7.81 -7.15
N VAL A 127 -8.24 -8.94 -7.48
CA VAL A 127 -8.36 -9.43 -8.86
C VAL A 127 -9.81 -9.36 -9.29
N THR A 128 -10.07 -8.64 -10.38
CA THR A 128 -11.38 -8.61 -11.02
C THR A 128 -11.40 -9.67 -12.11
N VAL A 129 -12.32 -10.61 -12.02
CA VAL A 129 -12.46 -11.74 -12.95
C VAL A 129 -13.88 -11.79 -13.47
N ARG A 130 -14.03 -12.13 -14.76
CA ARG A 130 -15.29 -12.58 -15.33
C ARG A 130 -15.32 -14.09 -15.31
N VAL A 131 -16.27 -14.68 -14.60
CA VAL A 131 -16.47 -16.12 -14.51
C VAL A 131 -17.61 -16.51 -15.44
N THR A 132 -17.36 -17.46 -16.32
CA THR A 132 -18.38 -18.07 -17.18
C THR A 132 -18.77 -19.40 -16.58
N ARG A 133 -20.08 -19.63 -16.46
CA ARG A 133 -20.65 -20.86 -15.94
C ARG A 133 -21.25 -21.72 -17.04
N GLU A 134 -21.49 -22.98 -16.73
CA GLU A 134 -22.29 -23.85 -17.60
C GLU A 134 -23.63 -23.19 -17.95
N GLY A 135 -24.04 -23.27 -19.21
CA GLY A 135 -25.17 -22.51 -19.76
C GLY A 135 -24.81 -21.12 -20.29
N GLY A 136 -23.54 -20.70 -20.21
CA GLY A 136 -23.03 -19.48 -20.85
C GLY A 136 -23.26 -18.19 -20.07
N ALA A 137 -23.85 -18.27 -18.87
CA ALA A 137 -23.97 -17.13 -17.98
C ALA A 137 -22.58 -16.65 -17.54
N ALA A 138 -22.33 -15.34 -17.62
CA ALA A 138 -21.08 -14.73 -17.20
C ALA A 138 -21.32 -13.69 -16.11
N GLU A 139 -20.44 -13.64 -15.11
CA GLU A 139 -20.52 -12.68 -14.01
C GLU A 139 -19.15 -12.14 -13.61
N GLU A 140 -19.10 -10.87 -13.21
CA GLU A 140 -17.87 -10.25 -12.72
C GLU A 140 -17.77 -10.39 -11.20
N ARG A 141 -16.59 -10.79 -10.72
CA ARG A 141 -16.29 -11.00 -9.30
C ARG A 141 -14.97 -10.36 -8.95
N ARG A 142 -14.86 -9.90 -7.71
CA ARG A 142 -13.62 -9.38 -7.13
C ARG A 142 -13.10 -10.34 -6.08
N LEU A 143 -11.84 -10.74 -6.24
CA LEU A 143 -11.16 -11.68 -5.35
C LEU A 143 -10.02 -10.98 -4.64
N PRO A 144 -10.12 -10.83 -3.30
CA PRO A 144 -8.98 -10.51 -2.48
C PRO A 144 -7.91 -11.61 -2.59
N VAL A 145 -6.67 -11.22 -2.85
CA VAL A 145 -5.51 -12.12 -2.82
C VAL A 145 -4.53 -11.56 -1.80
N VAL A 146 -4.20 -12.36 -0.79
CA VAL A 146 -3.36 -11.93 0.34
C VAL A 146 -2.07 -12.72 0.37
N LYS A 147 -1.04 -12.17 1.00
CA LYS A 147 0.21 -12.88 1.21
C LYS A 147 0.22 -13.53 2.61
N GLU A 148 0.28 -14.84 2.66
CA GLU A 148 0.35 -15.68 3.87
C GLU A 148 1.56 -16.61 3.75
N ASP A 149 2.41 -16.64 4.79
CA ASP A 149 3.62 -17.46 4.84
C ASP A 149 4.56 -17.37 3.62
N GLY A 150 4.58 -16.20 2.98
CA GLY A 150 5.41 -15.95 1.79
C GLY A 150 4.73 -16.28 0.46
N GLU A 151 3.58 -16.94 0.48
CA GLU A 151 2.79 -17.32 -0.68
C GLU A 151 1.54 -16.45 -0.84
N TRP A 152 1.07 -16.29 -2.07
CA TRP A 152 -0.17 -15.59 -2.35
C TRP A 152 -1.34 -16.58 -2.30
N ARG A 153 -2.42 -16.18 -1.63
CA ARG A 153 -3.60 -17.01 -1.38
C ARG A 153 -4.87 -16.23 -1.71
N VAL A 154 -5.88 -16.95 -2.23
CA VAL A 154 -7.19 -16.39 -2.53
C VAL A 154 -8.04 -16.34 -1.25
N CYS A 155 -8.52 -15.15 -0.90
CA CYS A 155 -9.46 -14.96 0.19
C CYS A 155 -10.85 -14.60 -0.34
N GLY A 156 -11.87 -14.80 0.50
CA GLY A 156 -13.24 -14.41 0.20
C GLY A 156 -14.24 -15.51 0.54
N ASP A 157 -15.50 -15.20 0.31
CA ASP A 157 -16.59 -16.18 0.34
C ASP A 157 -16.81 -16.70 -1.09
N PRO A 158 -17.16 -17.98 -1.22
CA PRO A 158 -16.93 -18.76 -2.41
C PRO A 158 -17.83 -18.33 -3.55
N PHE A 159 -17.16 -18.45 -4.68
CA PHE A 159 -17.52 -18.21 -6.05
C PHE A 159 -18.60 -19.19 -6.46
#